data_AF-A0A238LEQ1-F1
#
_entry.id   AF-A0A238LEQ1-F1
#
_cell.length_a   1.000
_cell.length_b   1.000
_cell.length_c   1.000
_cell.angle_alpha   90.00
_cell.angle_beta   90.00
_cell.angle_gamma   90.00
#
_symmetry.space_group_name_H-M   'P 1'
#
loop_
_entity.id
_entity.type
_entity.pdbx_description
1 polymer ?
#
loop_
_entity_poly.entity_id
_entity_poly.type
_entity_poly.pdbx_seq_one_letter_code
_entity_poly.pdbx_strand_id
1 'polypeptide(L)' 'MTIRATWAFNGQTKTILGNWHRLWCLLFGPLYYLFKGMWLWAILSLLTANGLWIGFPLFNRAVVLRHYHRKGWVQE' A
#
# COMPACT_ATOMS: atom_id res chain seq x y z
N MET A 1 4.09 -10.48 8.00
CA MET A 1 3.80 -9.45 9.01
C MET A 1 2.56 -8.66 8.59
N THR A 2 1.51 -8.70 9.41
CA THR A 2 0.32 -7.86 9.24
C THR A 2 0.56 -6.53 9.96
N ILE A 3 0.35 -5.41 9.29
CA ILE A 3 0.48 -4.07 9.88
C ILE A 3 -0.91 -3.49 10.07
N ARG A 4 -1.21 -3.15 11.32
CA ARG A 4 -2.40 -2.41 11.72
C ARG A 4 -2.04 -0.95 11.93
N ALA A 5 -2.99 -0.07 11.71
CA ALA A 5 -2.90 1.30 12.18
C ALA A 5 -4.19 1.73 12.82
N THR A 6 -4.01 2.69 13.72
CA THR A 6 -5.06 3.33 14.48
C THR A 6 -5.27 4.72 13.89
N TRP A 7 -6.51 5.08 13.61
CA TRP A 7 -6.83 6.42 13.14
C TRP A 7 -6.78 7.39 14.32
N ALA A 8 -5.95 8.44 14.20
CA ALA A 8 -5.68 9.37 15.30
C ALA A 8 -6.93 10.14 15.78
N PHE A 9 -7.95 10.28 14.93
CA PHE A 9 -9.13 11.08 15.25
C PHE A 9 -10.17 10.35 16.11
N ASN A 10 -10.35 9.03 15.95
CA ASN A 10 -11.40 8.28 16.64
C ASN A 10 -10.97 6.94 17.22
N GLY A 11 -9.68 6.59 17.15
CA GLY A 11 -9.15 5.33 17.66
C GLY A 11 -9.51 4.08 16.86
N GLN A 12 -10.11 4.21 15.66
CA GLN A 12 -10.45 3.05 14.82
C GLN A 12 -9.18 2.36 14.32
N THR A 13 -9.08 1.06 14.60
CA THR A 13 -8.00 0.21 14.11
C THR A 13 -8.38 -0.43 12.78
N LYS A 14 -7.49 -0.36 11.79
CA LYS A 14 -7.65 -1.01 10.49
C LYS A 14 -6.37 -1.73 10.10
N THR A 15 -6.53 -2.92 9.51
CA THR A 15 -5.40 -3.63 8.90
C THR A 15 -5.02 -2.93 7.60
N ILE A 16 -3.87 -2.25 7.58
CA ILE A 16 -3.39 -1.55 6.39
C ILE A 16 -2.61 -2.50 5.48
N LEU A 17 -1.77 -3.36 6.05
CA LEU A 17 -0.88 -4.22 5.29
C LEU A 17 -1.09 -5.68 5.69
N GLY A 18 -1.52 -6.52 4.75
CA GLY A 18 -1.68 -7.96 4.96
C GLY A 18 -0.35 -8.71 4.82
N ASN A 19 -0.28 -9.95 5.32
CA ASN A 19 0.93 -10.77 5.27
C ASN A 19 1.45 -10.97 3.83
N TRP A 20 0.54 -11.08 2.86
CA TRP A 20 0.83 -11.32 1.44
C TRP A 20 0.88 -10.04 0.58
N HIS A 21 0.98 -8.86 1.19
CA HIS A 21 0.91 -7.58 0.47
C HIS A 21 1.96 -7.43 -0.65
N ARG A 22 3.12 -8.08 -0.52
CA ARG A 22 4.17 -8.08 -1.56
C ARG A 22 3.76 -8.88 -2.78
N LEU A 23 3.20 -10.07 -2.56
CA LEU A 23 2.77 -10.99 -3.60
C LEU A 23 1.54 -10.44 -4.34
N TRP A 24 0.62 -9.81 -3.61
CA TRP A 24 -0.51 -9.07 -4.18
C TRP A 24 -0.08 -7.83 -4.98
N CYS A 25 0.95 -7.12 -4.53
CA CYS A 25 1.51 -6.00 -5.28
C CYS A 25 2.27 -6.45 -6.54
N LEU A 26 2.88 -7.63 -6.52
CA LEU A 26 3.50 -8.24 -7.70
C LEU A 26 2.40 -8.62 -8.70
N LEU A 27 1.50 -9.54 -8.33
CA LEU A 27 0.49 -10.08 -9.24
C LEU A 27 -0.55 -9.04 -9.71
N PHE A 28 -0.94 -8.12 -8.83
CA PHE A 28 -2.04 -7.18 -9.06
C PHE A 28 -1.68 -5.75 -8.64
N GLY A 29 -0.45 -5.30 -8.90
CA GLY A 29 0.04 -3.96 -8.56
C GLY A 29 -0.94 -2.80 -8.80
N PRO A 30 -1.44 -2.58 -10.04
CA PRO A 30 -2.33 -1.46 -10.33
C PRO A 30 -3.67 -1.55 -9.57
N LEU A 31 -4.28 -2.74 -9.52
CA LEU A 31 -5.52 -2.99 -8.77
C LEU A 31 -5.32 -2.79 -7.26
N TYR A 32 -4.20 -3.26 -6.71
CA TYR A 32 -3.86 -3.13 -5.29
C TYR A 32 -3.77 -1.66 -4.85
N TYR A 33 -3.10 -0.81 -5.65
CA TYR A 33 -3.02 0.62 -5.37
C TYR A 33 -4.35 1.33 -5.59
N LEU A 34 -5.12 0.91 -6.59
CA LEU A 34 -6.45 1.44 -6.88
C LEU A 34 -7.41 1.25 -5.69
N PHE A 35 -7.49 0.03 -5.14
CA PHE A 35 -8.35 -0.26 -3.97
C PHE A 35 -7.97 0.54 -2.71
N LYS A 36 -6.72 1.01 -2.60
CA LYS A 36 -6.25 1.88 -1.50
C LYS A 36 -6.43 3.38 -1.79
N GLY A 37 -6.96 3.74 -2.96
CA GLY A 37 -7.11 5.12 -3.41
C GLY A 37 -5.77 5.78 -3.73
N MET A 38 -4.77 5.00 -4.15
CA MET A 38 -3.43 5.46 -4.51
C MET A 38 -3.28 5.57 -6.03
N TRP A 39 -4.04 6.49 -6.64
CA TRP A 39 -4.16 6.63 -8.10
C TRP A 39 -2.83 6.81 -8.85
N LEU A 40 -1.94 7.64 -8.33
CA LEU A 40 -0.61 7.85 -8.93
C LEU A 40 0.20 6.56 -9.00
N TRP A 41 0.20 5.77 -7.92
CA TRP A 41 0.88 4.48 -7.85
C TRP A 41 0.20 3.41 -8.69
N ALA A 42 -1.13 3.48 -8.84
CA ALA A 42 -1.88 2.59 -9.73
C ALA A 42 -1.51 2.81 -11.20
N ILE A 43 -1.46 4.07 -11.65
CA ILE A 43 -1.06 4.43 -13.02
C ILE A 43 0.41 4.08 -13.26
N LEU A 44 1.30 4.44 -12.32
CA LEU A 44 2.71 4.06 -12.40
C LEU A 44 2.86 2.55 -12.53
N SER A 45 2.20 1.76 -11.68
CA SER A 45 2.26 0.29 -11.71
C SER A 45 1.68 -0.31 -13.00
N LEU A 46 0.71 0.36 -13.63
CA LEU A 46 0.17 -0.05 -14.93
C LEU A 46 1.19 0.19 -16.06
N LEU A 47 1.83 1.36 -16.05
CA LEU A 47 2.85 1.73 -17.05
C LEU A 47 4.16 0.96 -16.86
N THR A 48 4.52 0.61 -15.62
CA THR A 48 5.76 -0.10 -15.28
C THR A 48 5.67 -1.62 -15.28
N ALA A 49 4.54 -2.19 -15.73
CA ALA A 49 4.36 -3.64 -15.90
C ALA A 49 5.46 -4.33 -16.74
N ASN A 50 6.30 -3.56 -17.46
CA ASN A 50 7.38 -4.04 -18.32
C ASN A 50 8.80 -4.02 -17.72
N GLY A 51 9.05 -3.47 -16.51
CA GLY A 51 10.45 -3.42 -16.00
C GLY A 51 10.69 -3.03 -14.55
N LEU A 52 9.75 -2.33 -13.90
CA LEU A 52 9.92 -1.92 -12.48
C LEU A 52 9.23 -2.89 -11.49
N TRP A 53 8.63 -3.96 -12.00
CA TRP A 53 7.73 -4.88 -11.28
C TRP A 53 8.36 -5.51 -10.03
N ILE A 54 9.68 -5.71 -10.01
CA ILE A 54 10.43 -6.29 -8.88
C ILE A 54 10.72 -5.26 -7.77
N GLY A 55 10.85 -3.97 -8.11
CA GLY A 55 11.12 -2.91 -7.14
C GLY A 55 9.89 -2.51 -6.32
N PHE A 56 8.72 -2.48 -6.95
CA PHE A 56 7.45 -2.13 -6.30
C PHE A 56 7.13 -2.92 -5.03
N PRO A 57 7.21 -4.26 -4.98
CA PRO A 57 6.90 -5.03 -3.76
C PRO A 57 7.86 -4.76 -2.61
N LEU A 58 9.11 -4.37 -2.89
CA LEU A 58 10.09 -3.97 -1.87
C LEU A 58 9.70 -2.64 -1.22
N PHE A 59 9.32 -1.65 -2.04
CA PHE A 59 8.92 -0.32 -1.55
C PHE A 59 7.44 -0.22 -1.16
N ASN A 60 6.62 -1.22 -1.48
CA ASN A 60 5.17 -1.22 -1.25
C ASN A 60 4.82 -0.91 0.22
N ARG A 61 5.57 -1.47 1.17
CA ARG A 61 5.37 -1.19 2.60
C ARG A 61 5.52 0.30 2.91
N ALA A 62 6.63 0.90 2.50
CA ALA A 62 6.92 2.31 2.76
C ALA A 62 5.92 3.25 2.06
N VAL A 63 5.56 2.93 0.81
CA VAL A 63 4.59 3.67 0.00
C VAL A 63 3.21 3.68 0.66
N VAL A 64 2.72 2.51 1.08
CA VAL A 64 1.42 2.38 1.74
C VAL A 64 1.47 3.06 3.12
N LEU A 65 2.50 2.84 3.93
CA LEU A 65 2.63 3.50 5.24
C LEU A 65 2.61 5.02 5.12
N ARG A 66 3.36 5.59 4.17
CA ARG A 66 3.40 7.04 3.95
C ARG A 66 2.04 7.60 3.54
N HIS A 67 1.29 6.88 2.70
CA HIS A 67 -0.06 7.27 2.28
C HIS A 67 -1.04 7.31 3.44
N TYR A 68 -1.03 6.29 4.30
CA TYR A 68 -1.91 6.21 5.46
C TYR A 68 -1.48 7.20 6.55
N HIS A 69 -0.19 7.38 6.79
CA HIS A 69 0.35 8.38 7.70
C HIS A 69 -0.08 9.81 7.31
N ARG A 70 -0.03 10.16 6.02
CA ARG A 70 -0.54 11.45 5.51
C ARG A 70 -2.03 11.66 5.76
N LYS A 71 -2.81 10.58 5.92
CA LYS A 71 -4.24 10.61 6.24
C LYS A 71 -4.51 10.58 7.75
N GLY A 72 -3.48 10.67 8.59
CA GLY A 72 -3.60 10.66 10.05
C GLY A 72 -3.76 9.25 10.66
N TRP A 73 -3.33 8.20 9.95
CA TRP A 73 -3.26 6.85 10.50
C TRP A 73 -1.88 6.65 11.14
N VAL A 74 -1.87 6.28 12.42
CA VAL A 74 -0.67 6.01 13.19
C VAL A 74 -0.47 4.51 13.25
N GLN A 75 0.73 4.05 12.89
CA GLN A 75 1.06 2.64 12.97
C GLN A 75 1.16 2.24 14.45
N GLU A 76 0.56 1.11 14.80
CA GLU A 76 0.80 0.43 16.08
C GLU A 76 2.20 -0.22 16.07
#